data_AF-A0A098BX57-F1
#
_entry.id   AF-A0A098BX57-F1
#
_cell.length_a   1.000
_cell.length_b   1.000
_cell.length_c   1.000
_cell.angle_alpha   90.00
_cell.angle_beta   90.00
_cell.angle_gamma   90.00
#
_symmetry.space_group_name_H-M   'P 1'
#
loop_
_entity.id
_entity.type
_entity.pdbx_description
1 polymer ?
#
loop_
_entity_poly.entity_id
_entity_poly.type
_entity_poly.pdbx_seq_one_letter_code
_entity_poly.pdbx_strand_id
1 'polypeptide(L)' 'MRAEEIFIEVLKAPELQTIFMIPEGELIKESMQDKSDYYVIEIIKEIIRGVESHKSKEQIFQIIQKQIMQL' A
#
# COMPACT_ATOMS: atom_id res chain seq x y z
N MET A 1 6.65 2.93 -11.17
CA MET A 1 7.11 2.29 -9.92
C MET A 1 6.53 0.90 -9.87
N ARG A 2 7.30 -0.08 -9.39
CA ARG A 2 6.83 -1.45 -9.15
C ARG A 2 5.96 -1.48 -7.90
N ALA A 3 5.00 -2.41 -7.80
CA ALA A 3 4.13 -2.53 -6.63
C ALA A 3 4.91 -2.60 -5.30
N GLU A 4 6.03 -3.31 -5.29
CA GLU A 4 6.94 -3.41 -4.13
C GLU A 4 7.47 -2.05 -3.65
N GLU A 5 7.85 -1.18 -4.59
CA GLU A 5 8.41 0.15 -4.26
C GLU A 5 7.35 1.04 -3.64
N ILE A 6 6.13 0.98 -4.17
CA ILE A 6 4.98 1.73 -3.63
C ILE A 6 4.65 1.22 -2.23
N PHE A 7 4.64 -0.10 -2.03
CA PHE A 7 4.33 -0.70 -0.74
C PHE A 7 5.33 -0.29 0.34
N ILE A 8 6.64 -0.38 0.05
CA ILE A 8 7.70 0.05 0.97
C ILE A 8 7.54 1.52 1.36
N GLU A 9 7.13 2.39 0.42
CA GLU A 9 6.92 3.80 0.73
C GLU A 9 5.68 4.01 1.60
N VAL A 10 4.58 3.30 1.33
CA VAL A 10 3.37 3.36 2.14
C VAL A 10 3.63 2.89 3.58
N LEU A 11 4.49 1.89 3.79
CA LEU A 11 4.84 1.41 5.14
C LEU A 11 5.54 2.46 6.01
N LYS A 12 6.12 3.52 5.40
CA LYS A 12 6.72 4.65 6.13
C LYS A 12 5.70 5.67 6.62
N ALA A 13 4.44 5.55 6.20
CA ALA A 13 3.39 6.51 6.57
C ALA A 13 3.13 6.47 8.09
N PRO A 14 3.26 7.61 8.80
CA PRO A 14 3.05 7.65 10.25
C PRO A 14 1.62 7.28 10.66
N GLU A 15 0.66 7.38 9.74
CA GLU A 15 -0.74 6.99 9.91
C GLU A 15 -0.88 5.50 10.27
N LEU A 16 0.00 4.63 9.76
CA LEU A 16 -0.01 3.21 10.11
C LEU A 16 0.29 2.97 11.59
N GLN A 17 1.14 3.82 12.18
CA GLN A 17 1.47 3.76 13.61
C GLN A 17 0.45 4.54 14.46
N THR A 18 0.01 5.71 14.00
CA THR A 18 -0.79 6.64 14.81
C THR A 18 -2.29 6.35 14.78
N ILE A 19 -2.82 5.91 13.64
CA ILE A 19 -4.25 5.60 13.47
C ILE A 19 -4.49 4.11 13.64
N PHE A 20 -3.69 3.29 12.97
CA PHE A 20 -3.85 1.84 12.95
C PHE A 20 -3.07 1.13 14.07
N MET A 21 -2.29 1.87 14.87
CA MET A 21 -1.55 1.36 16.03
C MET A 21 -0.64 0.18 15.70
N ILE A 22 -0.10 0.12 14.48
CA ILE A 22 0.84 -0.92 14.06
C ILE A 22 2.24 -0.51 14.51
N PRO A 23 2.93 -1.32 15.33
CA PRO A 23 4.29 -1.02 15.74
C PRO A 23 5.23 -0.95 14.55
N GLU A 24 6.17 0.00 14.57
CA GLU A 24 7.20 0.14 13.51
C GLU A 24 7.96 -1.17 13.26
N GLY A 25 8.31 -1.89 14.34
CA GLY A 25 9.00 -3.18 14.24
C GLY A 25 8.19 -4.29 13.55
N GLU A 26 6.87 -4.18 13.49
CA GLU A 26 6.02 -5.09 12.72
C GLU A 26 5.88 -4.62 11.26
N LEU A 27 5.79 -3.30 11.02
CA LEU A 27 5.77 -2.73 9.66
C LEU A 27 7.02 -3.10 8.86
N ILE A 28 8.20 -3.13 9.49
CA ILE A 28 9.47 -3.49 8.81
C ILE A 28 9.49 -4.95 8.34
N LYS A 29 8.66 -5.82 8.92
CA LYS A 29 8.57 -7.24 8.55
C LYS A 29 7.55 -7.50 7.43
N GLU A 30 6.72 -6.52 7.11
CA GLU A 30 5.68 -6.68 6.09
C GLU A 30 6.28 -6.82 4.70
N SER A 31 5.65 -7.68 3.89
CA SER A 31 6.06 -8.00 2.52
C SER A 31 4.84 -8.03 1.61
N MET A 32 4.99 -7.65 0.34
CA MET A 32 3.92 -7.77 -0.65
C MET A 32 3.53 -9.21 -0.99
N GLN A 33 4.37 -10.20 -0.66
CA GLN A 33 4.19 -11.60 -1.04
C GLN A 33 3.49 -12.38 0.06
N ASP A 34 3.79 -12.05 1.32
CA ASP A 34 3.26 -12.75 2.47
C ASP A 34 1.95 -12.11 2.95
N LYS A 35 1.11 -12.93 3.59
CA LYS A 35 -0.11 -12.46 4.22
C LYS A 35 0.23 -11.72 5.52
N SER A 36 -0.32 -10.52 5.69
CA SER A 36 -0.22 -9.74 6.92
C SER A 36 -1.25 -10.21 7.95
N ASP A 37 -0.86 -10.12 9.22
CA ASP A 37 -1.79 -10.20 10.35
C ASP A 37 -2.66 -8.94 10.49
N TYR A 38 -2.28 -7.85 9.81
CA TYR A 38 -2.99 -6.57 9.82
C TYR A 38 -3.89 -6.44 8.59
N TYR A 39 -5.21 -6.46 8.82
CA TYR A 39 -6.20 -6.34 7.74
C TYR A 39 -6.04 -5.07 6.89
N VAL A 40 -5.64 -3.95 7.49
CA VAL A 40 -5.38 -2.70 6.75
C VAL A 40 -4.21 -2.85 5.76
N ILE A 41 -3.19 -3.62 6.11
CA ILE A 41 -2.05 -3.90 5.23
C ILE A 41 -2.50 -4.77 4.06
N GLU A 42 -3.38 -5.75 4.28
CA GLU A 42 -3.97 -6.54 3.19
C GLU A 42 -4.81 -5.68 2.23
N ILE A 43 -5.59 -4.71 2.74
CA ILE A 43 -6.31 -3.75 1.89
C ILE A 43 -5.33 -2.94 1.03
N ILE A 44 -4.24 -2.45 1.63
CA ILE A 44 -3.20 -1.70 0.92
C ILE A 44 -2.57 -2.55 -0.19
N LYS A 45 -2.21 -3.81 0.11
CA LYS A 45 -1.67 -4.76 -0.88
C LYS A 45 -2.63 -4.95 -2.04
N GLU A 46 -3.92 -5.15 -1.78
CA GLU A 46 -4.94 -5.31 -2.82
C GLU A 46 -5.12 -4.06 -3.68
N ILE A 47 -5.05 -2.86 -3.09
CA ILE A 47 -5.10 -1.60 -3.85
C ILE A 47 -3.88 -1.48 -4.78
N ILE A 48 -2.68 -1.75 -4.26
CA ILE A 48 -1.43 -1.66 -5.04
C ILE A 48 -1.42 -2.71 -6.16
N ARG A 49 -1.77 -3.96 -5.86
CA ARG A 49 -1.94 -5.02 -6.86
C ARG A 49 -2.99 -4.65 -7.89
N GLY A 50 -4.10 -4.06 -7.45
CA GLY A 50 -5.15 -3.52 -8.30
C GLY A 50 -4.60 -2.51 -9.31
N VAL A 51 -3.82 -1.51 -8.86
CA VAL A 51 -3.19 -0.52 -9.73
C VAL A 51 -2.20 -1.15 -10.73
N GLU A 52 -1.42 -2.15 -10.32
CA GLU A 52 -0.45 -2.82 -11.21
C GLU A 52 -1.14 -3.73 -12.23
N SER A 53 -2.19 -4.44 -11.82
CA SER A 53 -2.93 -5.41 -12.64
C SER A 53 -3.99 -4.78 -13.53
N HIS A 54 -4.57 -3.65 -13.13
CA HIS A 54 -5.64 -2.98 -13.88
C HIS A 54 -5.07 -2.01 -14.90
N LYS A 55 -5.06 -2.43 -16.17
CA LYS A 55 -5.02 -1.53 -17.34
C LYS A 55 -6.36 -0.81 -17.61
N SER A 56 -7.33 -0.97 -16.71
CA SER A 56 -8.69 -0.44 -16.84
C SER A 56 -8.73 1.07 -16.59
N LYS A 57 -9.58 1.79 -17.33
CA LYS A 57 -9.74 3.26 -17.24
C LYS A 57 -10.64 3.70 -16.08
N GLU A 58 -10.92 2.84 -15.12
CA GLU A 58 -11.76 3.22 -13.98
C GLU A 58 -11.11 4.34 -13.17
N GLN A 59 -11.91 5.38 -12.92
CA GLN A 59 -11.43 6.64 -12.37
C GLN A 59 -10.74 6.48 -11.02
N ILE A 60 -11.20 5.54 -10.17
CA ILE A 60 -10.67 5.41 -8.82
C ILE A 60 -9.20 4.98 -8.79
N PHE A 61 -8.81 4.02 -9.64
CA PHE A 61 -7.42 3.57 -9.74
C PHE A 61 -6.52 4.64 -10.38
N GLN A 62 -7.02 5.38 -11.37
CA GLN A 62 -6.28 6.52 -11.93
C GLN A 62 -6.09 7.66 -10.93
N ILE A 63 -7.08 7.91 -10.06
CA ILE A 63 -7.01 8.92 -9.00
C ILE A 63 -5.96 8.51 -7.95
N ILE A 64 -6.01 7.26 -7.49
CA ILE A 64 -5.04 6.73 -6.53
C ILE A 64 -3.63 6.80 -7.14
N GLN A 65 -3.46 6.34 -8.38
CA GLN A 65 -2.16 6.40 -9.08
C GLN A 65 -1.64 7.84 -9.21
N LYS A 66 -2.50 8.82 -9.55
CA LYS A 66 -2.10 10.23 -9.64
C LYS A 66 -1.67 10.82 -8.30
N GLN A 67 -2.38 10.50 -7.22
CA GLN A 67 -2.02 10.99 -5.88
C GLN A 67 -0.68 10.40 -5.42
N ILE A 68 -0.43 9.12 -5.68
CA ILE A 68 0.85 8.48 -5.37
C ILE A 68 2.01 9.12 -6.18
N MET A 69 1.80 9.46 -7.45
CA MET A 69 2.84 10.03 -8.32
C MET A 69 3.13 11.53 -8.11
N GLN A 70 2.34 12.24 -7.29
CA GLN A 70 2.53 13.66 -6.97
C GLN A 70 3.27 13.91 -5.65
N LEU A 71 3.62 12.85 -4.93
CA LEU A 71 4.52 12.85 -3.77
C LEU A 71 5.98 12.66 -4.22
#